data_AF-Q2S7Q8-F1
#
_entry.id   AF-Q2S7Q8-F1
#
_cell.length_a   1.000
_cell.length_b   1.000
_cell.length_c   1.000
_cell.angle_alpha   90.00
_cell.angle_beta   90.00
_cell.angle_gamma   90.00
#
_symmetry.space_group_name_H-M   'P 1'
#
loop_
_entity.id
_entity.type
_entity.pdbx_description
1 polymer ?
#
loop_
_entity_poly.entity_id
_entity_poly.type
_entity_poly.pdbx_seq_one_letter_code
_entity_poly.pdbx_strand_id
1 'polypeptide(L)'
;MSAYRSLAGLCKKLAVAGFALCFLISGAANAETSINETVLISGDGFELKQITTTDDQGLSRNVELYYIHSRVGVENAYLYGGLPLAEKEELEQEIREDNGNWLTANRTGEDRPFADTFDAWIIDRRGANLTSQAEAQLYMDEFGLQPDTDDSPLGARSSRLLGCGGWKDKSKSFDKSIDKTFSHNKRFGQDNAYIDFAGNMNVDADVRLELHYKYKRKFCIPYKFKVRHVVAKSNYDVSGEFSLTGVAKHDFGNLNWEIAEPKLMETVFFVGPVPVLVKLKLPIEVGTGNIQVQATGKIAAVKPIRYKGDFDYTCTTHACTKNSAHHQNLSGDLRNSLGAEISAKVNLEPYLQVAAKGIVYGEWFLYAQIGAKPSFPIELFGYYGNLCGDGDNNGVRETVNAALGTVDFRFGLTGEAKVFGIYILRPQYWQIWRTGLVFFDFLKPYSTALSPELRPAYDAAVPTKVNLPVSIRSCVGDIVSRHPRDYTVDWGDGTRVALNNLGSQQTVSHNYSVNGYYVIRVTQKGGAYTEVPVIIDDDEW
;
A
#
# COMPACT_ATOMS: atom_id res chain seq x y z
N MET A 1 63.51 12.63 -32.98
CA MET A 1 63.18 13.46 -31.80
C MET A 1 61.67 13.59 -31.77
N SER A 2 61.03 12.77 -30.93
CA SER A 2 60.58 13.17 -29.59
C SER A 2 59.36 14.07 -29.73
N ALA A 3 58.14 13.55 -29.50
CA ALA A 3 57.60 13.29 -28.17
C ALA A 3 57.85 14.48 -27.24
N TYR A 4 56.79 15.20 -26.87
CA TYR A 4 56.56 15.92 -25.60
C TYR A 4 55.30 16.79 -25.84
N ARG A 5 54.10 16.26 -25.57
CA ARG A 5 53.38 16.46 -24.30
C ARG A 5 53.40 17.91 -23.81
N SER A 6 52.27 18.58 -23.98
CA SER A 6 51.55 19.33 -22.94
C SER A 6 50.23 19.76 -23.59
N LEU A 7 49.05 19.21 -23.29
CA LEU A 7 48.46 18.89 -21.98
C LEU A 7 48.30 20.14 -21.10
N ALA A 8 47.58 21.14 -21.62
CA ALA A 8 46.77 22.09 -20.84
C ALA A 8 46.04 23.03 -21.81
N GLY A 9 44.74 22.82 -22.07
CA GLY A 9 43.99 23.88 -22.77
C GLY A 9 42.69 23.55 -23.50
N LEU A 10 42.19 22.31 -23.51
CA LEU A 10 40.93 22.01 -24.19
C LEU A 10 40.08 20.96 -23.45
N CYS A 11 39.90 21.17 -22.14
CA CYS A 11 38.86 20.50 -21.36
C CYS A 11 37.61 21.39 -21.17
N LYS A 12 37.37 22.34 -22.09
CA LYS A 12 36.16 23.16 -22.10
C LYS A 12 35.69 23.32 -23.55
N LYS A 13 34.55 22.69 -23.84
CA LYS A 13 33.73 22.77 -25.06
C LYS A 13 34.15 21.81 -26.19
N LEU A 14 33.59 20.60 -26.21
CA LEU A 14 32.99 19.92 -27.39
C LEU A 14 32.68 18.45 -27.07
N ALA A 15 31.71 17.89 -27.80
CA ALA A 15 31.02 16.61 -27.65
C ALA A 15 29.88 16.68 -26.61
N VAL A 16 28.61 16.46 -26.94
CA VAL A 16 28.09 15.35 -27.74
C VAL A 16 26.81 15.79 -28.46
N ALA A 17 26.93 16.06 -29.76
CA ALA A 17 25.86 15.87 -30.72
C ALA A 17 26.46 14.96 -31.80
N GLY A 18 25.87 13.78 -31.98
CA GLY A 18 26.29 12.81 -32.98
C GLY A 18 26.98 11.57 -32.41
N PHE A 19 26.16 10.59 -31.99
CA PHE A 19 26.44 9.16 -32.19
C PHE A 19 25.10 8.41 -32.18
N ALA A 20 24.34 8.61 -33.26
CA ALA A 20 23.52 7.53 -33.82
C ALA A 20 24.49 6.60 -34.58
N LEU A 21 24.27 5.29 -34.49
CA LEU A 21 25.12 4.18 -34.97
C LEU A 21 26.42 3.93 -34.19
N CYS A 22 26.31 3.14 -33.13
CA CYS A 22 27.12 1.92 -32.90
C CYS A 22 26.75 1.33 -31.53
N PHE A 23 25.76 0.43 -31.50
CA PHE A 23 25.67 -0.79 -30.67
C PHE A 23 24.30 -1.45 -30.93
N LEU A 24 24.14 -1.94 -32.17
CA LEU A 24 23.32 -3.13 -32.45
C LEU A 24 24.33 -4.27 -32.61
N ILE A 25 24.02 -5.42 -31.99
CA ILE A 25 24.83 -6.64 -31.87
C ILE A 25 25.93 -6.47 -30.80
N SER A 26 25.83 -6.99 -29.58
CA SER A 26 25.33 -8.30 -29.15
C SER A 26 24.08 -8.19 -28.28
N GLY A 27 22.91 -8.41 -28.89
CA GLY A 27 21.85 -9.07 -28.16
C GLY A 27 22.31 -10.51 -27.93
N ALA A 28 22.66 -10.86 -26.69
CA ALA A 28 22.17 -12.14 -26.21
C ALA A 28 20.65 -11.92 -26.15
N ALA A 29 19.95 -12.30 -27.21
CA ALA A 29 18.57 -12.71 -27.03
C ALA A 29 18.65 -13.79 -25.96
N ASN A 30 18.32 -13.43 -24.72
CA ASN A 30 17.93 -14.45 -23.75
C ASN A 30 16.73 -15.10 -24.42
N ALA A 31 16.95 -16.25 -25.05
CA ALA A 31 15.86 -17.05 -25.58
C ALA A 31 14.95 -17.30 -24.37
N GLU A 32 13.78 -16.67 -24.37
CA GLU A 32 12.84 -16.79 -23.27
C GLU A 32 12.45 -18.27 -23.17
N THR A 33 12.80 -18.90 -22.05
CA THR A 33 12.34 -20.24 -21.72
C THR A 33 10.82 -20.19 -21.67
N SER A 34 10.15 -20.74 -22.69
CA SER A 34 8.69 -20.71 -22.72
C SER A 34 8.14 -21.79 -21.80
N ILE A 35 7.14 -21.41 -21.01
CA ILE A 35 6.47 -22.33 -20.08
C ILE A 35 4.99 -22.38 -20.41
N ASN A 36 4.50 -23.61 -20.57
CA ASN A 36 3.09 -23.90 -20.63
C ASN A 36 2.70 -24.82 -19.47
N GLU A 37 1.55 -24.53 -18.84
CA GLU A 37 1.02 -25.27 -17.72
C GLU A 37 -0.34 -25.85 -18.11
N THR A 38 -0.50 -27.16 -17.98
CA THR A 38 -1.76 -27.85 -18.27
C THR A 38 -2.20 -28.64 -17.05
N VAL A 39 -3.42 -28.41 -16.58
CA VAL A 39 -4.01 -29.22 -15.50
C VAL A 39 -4.42 -30.56 -16.09
N LEU A 40 -3.80 -31.64 -15.62
CA LEU A 40 -4.12 -33.00 -16.05
C LEU A 40 -5.32 -33.55 -15.25
N ILE A 41 -5.29 -33.36 -13.94
CA ILE A 41 -6.31 -33.82 -12.99
C ILE A 41 -6.43 -32.77 -11.88
N SER A 42 -7.65 -32.52 -11.41
CA SER A 42 -7.91 -31.73 -10.21
C SER A 42 -8.93 -32.43 -9.31
N GLY A 43 -8.83 -32.19 -8.01
CA GLY A 43 -9.78 -32.65 -7.01
C GLY A 43 -9.66 -31.81 -5.73
N ASP A 44 -10.55 -32.04 -4.77
CA ASP A 44 -10.53 -31.28 -3.52
C ASP A 44 -9.17 -31.42 -2.84
N GLY A 45 -8.47 -30.31 -2.61
CA GLY A 45 -7.17 -30.31 -1.96
C GLY A 45 -5.96 -30.63 -2.84
N PHE A 46 -6.12 -30.97 -4.13
CA PHE A 46 -4.98 -31.26 -5.02
C PHE A 46 -5.19 -30.96 -6.52
N GLU A 47 -4.08 -30.70 -7.22
CA GLU A 47 -4.02 -30.68 -8.68
C GLU A 47 -2.79 -31.45 -9.16
N LEU A 48 -2.92 -32.24 -10.23
CA LEU A 48 -1.79 -32.78 -10.98
C LEU A 48 -1.66 -31.98 -12.27
N LYS A 49 -0.52 -31.36 -12.47
CA LYS A 49 -0.27 -30.51 -13.64
C LYS A 49 0.96 -30.95 -14.40
N GLN A 50 0.92 -30.76 -15.71
CA GLN A 50 2.08 -30.87 -16.57
C GLN A 50 2.64 -29.48 -16.84
N ILE A 51 3.93 -29.32 -16.57
CA ILE A 51 4.70 -28.13 -16.95
C ILE A 51 5.60 -28.52 -18.11
N THR A 52 5.40 -27.85 -19.24
CA THR A 52 6.29 -27.94 -20.40
C THR A 52 7.22 -26.75 -20.38
N THR A 53 8.53 -27.00 -20.26
CA THR A 53 9.56 -25.97 -20.39
C THR A 53 10.32 -26.16 -21.69
N THR A 54 10.43 -25.12 -22.50
CA THR A 54 11.27 -25.15 -23.72
C THR A 54 12.51 -24.32 -23.48
N ASP A 55 13.69 -24.95 -23.56
CA ASP A 55 14.97 -24.25 -23.37
C ASP A 55 15.36 -23.39 -24.59
N ASP A 56 16.50 -22.72 -24.45
CA ASP A 56 17.09 -21.82 -25.46
C ASP A 56 17.52 -22.55 -26.74
N GLN A 57 17.66 -23.88 -26.69
CA GLN A 57 17.95 -24.74 -27.83
C GLN A 57 16.68 -25.31 -28.48
N GLY A 58 15.49 -24.93 -27.98
CA GLY A 58 14.21 -25.43 -28.46
C GLY A 58 13.86 -26.82 -27.95
N LEU A 59 14.61 -27.38 -26.99
CA LEU A 59 14.31 -28.67 -26.40
C LEU A 59 13.20 -28.49 -25.36
N SER A 60 12.05 -29.10 -25.62
CA SER A 60 10.93 -29.13 -24.69
C SER A 60 11.06 -30.30 -23.72
N ARG A 61 10.89 -30.03 -22.43
CA ARG A 61 10.84 -31.02 -21.35
C ARG A 61 9.50 -30.91 -20.64
N ASN A 62 8.90 -32.07 -20.34
CA ASN A 62 7.63 -32.16 -19.65
C ASN A 62 7.83 -32.73 -18.26
N VAL A 63 7.32 -32.04 -17.24
CA VAL A 63 7.38 -32.47 -15.84
C VAL A 63 5.98 -32.48 -15.28
N GLU A 64 5.59 -33.57 -14.62
CA GLU A 64 4.29 -33.70 -13.97
C GLU A 64 4.43 -33.47 -12.46
N LEU A 65 3.73 -32.46 -11.95
CA LEU A 65 3.84 -32.02 -10.57
C LEU A 65 2.49 -32.16 -9.86
N TYR A 66 2.49 -32.81 -8.71
CA TYR A 66 1.39 -32.73 -7.75
C TYR A 66 1.49 -31.41 -6.98
N TYR A 67 0.37 -30.71 -6.91
CA TYR A 67 0.13 -29.53 -6.11
C TYR A 67 -0.83 -29.93 -4.99
N ILE A 68 -0.31 -30.11 -3.78
CA ILE A 68 -1.10 -30.59 -2.64
C ILE A 68 -1.24 -29.47 -1.61
N HIS A 69 -2.48 -29.22 -1.18
CA HIS A 69 -2.81 -28.07 -0.33
C HIS A 69 -3.70 -28.36 0.87
N SER A 70 -4.10 -29.62 1.05
CA SER A 70 -4.78 -30.05 2.26
C SER A 70 -4.53 -31.53 2.52
N ARG A 71 -4.86 -31.99 3.73
CA ARG A 71 -4.84 -33.42 4.06
C ARG A 71 -5.78 -34.23 3.16
N VAL A 72 -6.98 -33.71 2.90
CA VAL A 72 -7.92 -34.30 1.93
C VAL A 72 -7.28 -34.36 0.53
N GLY A 73 -6.49 -33.36 0.18
CA GLY A 73 -5.67 -33.34 -1.02
C GLY A 73 -4.65 -34.46 -1.11
N VAL A 74 -3.97 -34.81 -0.01
CA VAL A 74 -3.05 -35.96 0.03
C VAL A 74 -3.78 -37.26 -0.30
N GLU A 75 -4.95 -37.47 0.32
CA GLU A 75 -5.78 -38.65 0.07
C GLU A 75 -6.29 -38.70 -1.37
N ASN A 76 -6.80 -37.57 -1.88
CA ASN A 76 -7.31 -37.48 -3.25
C ASN A 76 -6.20 -37.61 -4.30
N ALA A 77 -5.00 -37.09 -4.03
CA ALA A 77 -3.84 -37.30 -4.90
C ALA A 77 -3.44 -38.77 -4.97
N TYR A 78 -3.53 -39.52 -3.86
CA TYR A 78 -3.33 -40.98 -3.85
C TYR A 78 -4.43 -41.72 -4.64
N LEU A 79 -5.69 -41.44 -4.32
CA LEU A 79 -6.84 -42.16 -4.88
C LEU A 79 -7.05 -41.88 -6.37
N TYR A 80 -6.88 -40.62 -6.79
CA TYR A 80 -7.26 -40.15 -8.12
C TYR A 80 -6.07 -39.64 -8.94
N GLY A 81 -5.04 -39.11 -8.29
CA GLY A 81 -3.84 -38.58 -8.96
C GLY A 81 -2.75 -39.61 -9.23
N GLY A 82 -2.76 -40.76 -8.55
CA GLY A 82 -1.70 -41.77 -8.62
C GLY A 82 -0.45 -41.41 -7.82
N LEU A 83 -0.59 -40.64 -6.73
CA LEU A 83 0.48 -40.43 -5.75
C LEU A 83 0.85 -41.80 -5.12
N PRO A 84 2.14 -42.15 -4.95
CA PRO A 84 2.53 -43.43 -4.36
C PRO A 84 2.09 -43.57 -2.90
N LEU A 85 1.74 -44.78 -2.46
CA LEU A 85 1.32 -45.01 -1.06
C LEU A 85 2.40 -44.59 -0.06
N ALA A 86 3.67 -44.94 -0.32
CA ALA A 86 4.79 -44.55 0.53
C ALA A 86 4.92 -43.02 0.65
N GLU A 87 4.62 -42.29 -0.43
CA GLU A 87 4.68 -40.83 -0.46
C GLU A 87 3.50 -40.20 0.31
N LYS A 88 2.31 -40.80 0.19
CA LYS A 88 1.13 -40.43 0.96
C LYS A 88 1.38 -40.56 2.47
N GLU A 89 1.82 -41.73 2.91
CA GLU A 89 2.09 -42.02 4.33
C GLU A 89 3.15 -41.06 4.90
N GLU A 90 4.18 -40.78 4.11
CA GLU A 90 5.23 -39.86 4.49
C GLU A 90 4.73 -38.41 4.58
N LEU A 91 3.96 -37.91 3.61
CA LEU A 91 3.34 -36.58 3.68
C LEU A 91 2.43 -36.44 4.90
N GLU A 92 1.63 -37.46 5.20
CA GLU A 92 0.79 -37.46 6.39
C GLU A 92 1.64 -37.39 7.68
N GLN A 93 2.79 -38.05 7.71
CA GLN A 93 3.72 -37.95 8.83
C GLN A 93 4.36 -36.55 8.91
N GLU A 94 4.80 -36.00 7.78
CA GLU A 94 5.39 -34.65 7.72
C GLU A 94 4.39 -33.58 8.16
N ILE A 95 3.13 -33.70 7.74
CA ILE A 95 2.04 -32.82 8.17
C ILE A 95 1.80 -32.93 9.69
N ARG A 96 1.94 -34.12 10.27
CA ARG A 96 1.85 -34.31 11.73
C ARG A 96 3.03 -33.66 12.46
N GLU A 97 4.24 -33.74 11.91
CA GLU A 97 5.47 -33.26 12.53
C GLU A 97 5.67 -31.73 12.43
N ASP A 98 5.27 -31.08 11.33
CA ASP A 98 5.41 -29.62 11.17
C ASP A 98 4.40 -28.82 12.04
N ASN A 99 3.28 -29.44 12.43
CA ASN A 99 2.26 -28.83 13.26
C ASN A 99 2.52 -29.10 14.75
N GLY A 100 3.50 -28.44 15.35
CA GLY A 100 3.74 -28.50 16.81
C GLY A 100 2.59 -27.94 17.67
N ASN A 101 1.41 -28.58 17.70
CA ASN A 101 0.45 -28.61 18.81
C ASN A 101 -0.71 -29.62 18.57
N TRP A 102 -0.49 -30.93 18.80
CA TRP A 102 -1.53 -31.97 18.68
C TRP A 102 -2.13 -32.46 20.03
N LEU A 103 -1.70 -31.93 21.18
CA LEU A 103 -2.04 -32.51 22.49
C LEU A 103 -3.21 -31.85 23.25
N THR A 104 -4.12 -31.14 22.59
CA THR A 104 -5.38 -30.69 23.22
C THR A 104 -6.64 -31.00 22.39
N ALA A 105 -6.64 -32.10 21.64
CA ALA A 105 -7.87 -32.71 21.13
C ALA A 105 -8.04 -34.10 21.73
N ASN A 106 -8.35 -34.15 23.03
CA ASN A 106 -8.83 -35.37 23.66
C ASN A 106 -10.22 -35.08 24.26
N ARG A 107 -11.20 -35.90 23.84
CA ARG A 107 -12.50 -36.21 24.50
C ARG A 107 -13.80 -35.52 24.13
N THR A 108 -13.96 -34.87 22.98
CA THR A 108 -15.33 -34.65 22.47
C THR A 108 -15.33 -34.91 20.97
N GLY A 109 -16.17 -35.85 20.53
CA GLY A 109 -16.37 -36.20 19.12
C GLY A 109 -17.08 -35.08 18.35
N GLU A 110 -16.52 -33.88 18.40
CA GLU A 110 -16.85 -32.78 17.51
C GLU A 110 -15.74 -32.68 16.47
N ASP A 111 -16.10 -32.89 15.20
CA ASP A 111 -15.32 -32.45 14.05
C ASP A 111 -15.08 -30.94 14.19
N ARG A 112 -13.98 -30.56 14.81
CA ARG A 112 -13.47 -29.20 14.68
C ARG A 112 -12.79 -29.13 13.32
N PRO A 113 -13.11 -28.11 12.50
CA PRO A 113 -12.31 -27.82 11.32
C PRO A 113 -10.87 -27.68 11.78
N PHE A 114 -9.99 -28.48 11.16
CA PHE A 114 -8.55 -28.42 11.40
C PHE A 114 -8.11 -26.95 11.34
N ALA A 115 -7.31 -26.52 12.31
CA ALA A 115 -6.71 -25.20 12.28
C ALA A 115 -5.95 -25.06 10.95
N ASP A 116 -6.44 -24.16 10.09
CA ASP A 116 -6.01 -23.90 8.72
C ASP A 116 -4.58 -23.34 8.65
N THR A 117 -3.59 -24.20 8.82
CA THR A 117 -2.18 -23.89 8.58
C THR A 117 -1.58 -25.00 7.74
N PHE A 118 -1.52 -24.82 6.41
CA PHE A 118 -0.80 -25.76 5.56
C PHE A 118 0.16 -25.04 4.62
N ASP A 119 1.41 -25.45 4.69
CA ASP A 119 2.43 -25.15 3.71
C ASP A 119 2.12 -25.87 2.38
N ALA A 120 2.23 -25.16 1.27
CA ALA A 120 1.96 -25.70 -0.06
C ALA A 120 3.06 -26.67 -0.51
N TRP A 121 2.66 -27.86 -0.97
CA TRP A 121 3.57 -28.92 -1.39
C TRP A 121 3.55 -29.11 -2.90
N ILE A 122 4.73 -29.13 -3.50
CA ILE A 122 4.92 -29.46 -4.91
C ILE A 122 5.76 -30.72 -4.99
N ILE A 123 5.27 -31.74 -5.70
CA ILE A 123 5.94 -33.05 -5.75
C ILE A 123 6.05 -33.48 -7.21
N ASP A 124 7.27 -33.73 -7.66
CA ASP A 124 7.51 -34.37 -8.95
C ASP A 124 7.00 -35.82 -8.93
N ARG A 125 6.08 -36.12 -9.85
CA ARG A 125 5.40 -37.41 -9.92
C ARG A 125 6.37 -38.55 -10.19
N ARG A 126 7.35 -38.35 -11.07
CA ARG A 126 8.32 -39.39 -11.43
C ARG A 126 9.34 -39.61 -10.33
N GLY A 127 9.83 -38.53 -9.72
CA GLY A 127 10.73 -38.53 -8.57
C GLY A 127 10.14 -39.23 -7.35
N ALA A 128 8.86 -38.99 -7.05
CA ALA A 128 8.14 -39.71 -5.99
C ALA A 128 8.07 -41.23 -6.25
N ASN A 129 7.96 -41.62 -7.52
CA ASN A 129 7.88 -43.01 -7.97
C ASN A 129 9.22 -43.75 -8.08
N LEU A 130 10.37 -43.08 -7.91
CA LEU A 130 11.67 -43.76 -8.00
C LEU A 130 11.80 -44.83 -6.93
N THR A 131 12.07 -46.08 -7.32
CA THR A 131 12.23 -47.21 -6.38
C THR A 131 13.64 -47.78 -6.35
N SER A 132 14.44 -47.54 -7.40
CA SER A 132 15.79 -48.08 -7.53
C SER A 132 16.83 -47.05 -7.98
N GLN A 133 18.11 -47.36 -7.76
CA GLN A 133 19.21 -46.52 -8.22
C GLN A 133 19.35 -46.48 -9.74
N ALA A 134 19.00 -47.56 -10.44
CA ALA A 134 19.04 -47.60 -11.90
C ALA A 134 18.01 -46.63 -12.50
N GLU A 135 16.80 -46.60 -11.95
CA GLU A 135 15.77 -45.62 -12.32
C GLU A 135 16.21 -44.20 -12.00
N ALA A 136 16.81 -43.98 -10.83
CA ALA A 136 17.32 -42.66 -10.43
C ALA A 136 18.43 -42.16 -11.38
N GLN A 137 19.33 -43.02 -11.83
CA GLN A 137 20.38 -42.64 -12.77
C GLN A 137 19.81 -42.27 -14.15
N LEU A 138 18.89 -43.08 -14.70
CA LEU A 138 18.19 -42.76 -15.95
C LEU A 138 17.45 -41.44 -15.86
N TYR A 139 16.81 -41.19 -14.71
CA TYR A 139 16.12 -39.94 -14.43
C TYR A 139 17.09 -38.74 -14.39
N MET A 140 18.26 -38.89 -13.75
CA MET A 140 19.29 -37.85 -13.75
C MET A 140 19.84 -37.58 -15.14
N ASP A 141 20.09 -38.61 -15.94
CA ASP A 141 20.63 -38.49 -17.29
C ASP A 141 19.63 -37.76 -18.21
N GLU A 142 18.33 -38.08 -18.11
CA GLU A 142 17.26 -37.43 -18.88
C GLU A 142 17.15 -35.93 -18.58
N PHE A 143 17.21 -35.57 -17.29
CA PHE A 143 17.09 -34.17 -16.87
C PHE A 143 18.43 -33.43 -16.83
N GLY A 144 19.55 -34.10 -17.11
CA GLY A 144 20.90 -33.53 -17.03
C GLY A 144 21.29 -33.12 -15.60
N LEU A 145 20.78 -33.82 -14.60
CA LEU A 145 20.99 -33.51 -13.19
C LEU A 145 22.36 -34.01 -12.73
N GLN A 146 23.07 -33.19 -11.96
CA GLN A 146 24.26 -33.63 -11.24
C GLN A 146 23.87 -34.02 -9.82
N PRO A 147 24.51 -35.06 -9.24
CA PRO A 147 24.27 -35.40 -7.84
C PRO A 147 24.71 -34.24 -6.96
N ASP A 148 23.80 -33.77 -6.10
CA ASP A 148 24.03 -32.66 -5.19
C ASP A 148 25.10 -33.04 -4.14
N THR A 149 26.35 -32.59 -4.34
CA THR A 149 27.51 -32.95 -3.50
C THR A 149 27.71 -32.07 -2.27
N ASP A 150 26.77 -31.16 -1.95
CA ASP A 150 26.88 -30.19 -0.85
C ASP A 150 27.14 -30.83 0.54
N ASP A 151 27.00 -32.17 0.70
CA ASP A 151 27.25 -32.91 1.95
C ASP A 151 28.47 -33.86 1.91
N SER A 152 29.33 -33.87 0.88
CA SER A 152 30.48 -34.80 0.85
C SER A 152 31.79 -34.13 1.31
N PRO A 153 32.33 -34.46 2.51
CA PRO A 153 33.72 -34.18 2.78
C PRO A 153 34.56 -35.08 1.87
N LEU A 154 35.39 -34.47 1.03
CA LEU A 154 36.45 -35.10 0.22
C LEU A 154 35.97 -36.00 -0.94
N GLY A 155 36.01 -35.45 -2.16
CA GLY A 155 36.68 -36.10 -3.30
C GLY A 155 36.25 -37.49 -3.77
N ALA A 156 35.10 -38.03 -3.39
CA ALA A 156 34.67 -39.36 -3.81
C ALA A 156 33.91 -39.32 -5.15
N ARG A 157 34.65 -39.37 -6.26
CA ARG A 157 34.13 -39.81 -7.56
C ARG A 157 33.78 -41.31 -7.51
N SER A 158 32.73 -41.73 -6.81
CA SER A 158 32.04 -43.01 -7.10
C SER A 158 30.72 -43.19 -6.32
N SER A 159 29.60 -43.15 -7.06
CA SER A 159 28.57 -44.19 -7.10
C SER A 159 27.81 -44.60 -5.82
N ARG A 160 27.68 -43.77 -4.78
CA ARG A 160 26.71 -44.02 -3.71
C ARG A 160 25.67 -42.92 -3.63
N LEU A 161 24.56 -43.10 -4.34
CA LEU A 161 23.30 -42.36 -4.16
C LEU A 161 22.60 -42.67 -2.82
N LEU A 162 23.29 -43.34 -1.89
CA LEU A 162 22.81 -43.75 -0.57
C LEU A 162 23.27 -42.71 0.45
N GLY A 163 22.33 -42.07 1.15
CA GLY A 163 22.61 -41.16 2.27
C GLY A 163 22.17 -39.70 2.09
N CYS A 164 21.73 -39.28 0.90
CA CYS A 164 21.30 -37.90 0.65
C CYS A 164 19.82 -37.60 1.01
N GLY A 165 19.16 -38.47 1.77
CA GLY A 165 17.73 -38.30 2.09
C GLY A 165 17.44 -37.10 2.99
N GLY A 166 16.20 -36.64 2.98
CA GLY A 166 15.71 -35.63 3.92
C GLY A 166 15.61 -34.21 3.36
N TRP A 167 15.25 -33.29 4.27
CA TRP A 167 14.98 -31.88 3.98
C TRP A 167 16.26 -31.05 3.95
N LYS A 168 16.31 -30.12 2.99
CA LYS A 168 17.33 -29.07 2.91
C LYS A 168 16.66 -27.71 2.73
N ASP A 169 17.13 -26.72 3.49
CA ASP A 169 16.74 -25.33 3.35
C ASP A 169 17.66 -24.65 2.32
N LYS A 170 17.07 -23.88 1.40
CA LYS A 170 17.79 -22.99 0.48
C LYS A 170 17.01 -21.68 0.35
N SER A 171 17.69 -20.68 -0.19
CA SER A 171 17.06 -19.43 -0.60
C SER A 171 17.50 -19.06 -2.01
N LYS A 172 16.63 -18.34 -2.71
CA LYS A 172 16.94 -17.74 -4.01
C LYS A 172 16.56 -16.27 -3.97
N SER A 173 17.54 -15.40 -4.25
CA SER A 173 17.32 -13.97 -4.35
C SER A 173 17.10 -13.55 -5.80
N PHE A 174 16.23 -12.57 -5.98
CA PHE A 174 15.91 -11.94 -7.25
C PHE A 174 16.01 -10.43 -7.05
N ASP A 175 16.84 -9.78 -7.85
CA ASP A 175 17.06 -8.34 -7.81
C ASP A 175 16.53 -7.72 -9.10
N LYS A 176 15.79 -6.63 -8.97
CA LYS A 176 15.27 -5.87 -10.11
C LYS A 176 15.29 -4.38 -9.82
N SER A 177 15.96 -3.63 -10.68
CA SER A 177 15.83 -2.17 -10.71
C SER A 177 14.72 -1.77 -11.67
N ILE A 178 13.93 -0.77 -11.27
CA ILE A 178 12.76 -0.26 -11.96
C ILE A 178 12.97 1.24 -12.14
N ASP A 179 13.06 1.68 -13.38
CA ASP A 179 13.00 3.08 -13.77
C ASP A 179 11.89 3.22 -14.82
N LYS A 180 10.76 3.80 -14.40
CA LYS A 180 9.56 3.93 -15.24
C LYS A 180 8.84 5.26 -15.02
N THR A 181 8.46 5.87 -16.14
CA THR A 181 7.54 7.00 -16.19
C THR A 181 6.16 6.54 -16.63
N PHE A 182 5.13 6.99 -15.91
CA PHE A 182 3.73 6.77 -16.19
C PHE A 182 3.08 8.12 -16.47
N SER A 183 2.37 8.23 -17.60
CA SER A 183 1.53 9.37 -17.93
C SER A 183 0.15 8.85 -18.24
N HIS A 184 -0.86 9.36 -17.53
CA HIS A 184 -2.23 8.93 -17.75
C HIS A 184 -3.21 10.08 -17.60
N ASN A 185 -4.06 10.23 -18.61
CA ASN A 185 -5.16 11.18 -18.64
C ASN A 185 -6.44 10.41 -18.85
N LYS A 186 -7.43 10.60 -17.96
CA LYS A 186 -8.71 9.91 -18.06
C LYS A 186 -9.84 10.78 -17.55
N ARG A 187 -10.91 10.86 -18.36
CA ARG A 187 -12.19 11.46 -17.97
C ARG A 187 -13.15 10.37 -17.51
N PHE A 188 -13.81 10.61 -16.38
CA PHE A 188 -14.93 9.84 -15.88
C PHE A 188 -16.19 10.67 -15.99
N GLY A 189 -17.33 10.06 -16.34
CA GLY A 189 -18.58 10.77 -16.57
C GLY A 189 -18.70 11.39 -17.97
N GLN A 190 -19.87 11.97 -18.26
CA GLN A 190 -20.21 12.59 -19.54
C GLN A 190 -20.96 13.91 -19.31
N ASP A 191 -20.86 14.81 -20.29
CA ASP A 191 -21.57 16.09 -20.34
C ASP A 191 -21.40 16.97 -19.10
N ASN A 192 -22.42 17.04 -18.25
CA ASN A 192 -22.56 18.00 -17.16
C ASN A 192 -22.06 17.48 -15.81
N ALA A 193 -21.51 16.27 -15.78
CA ALA A 193 -20.99 15.66 -14.58
C ALA A 193 -19.79 14.76 -14.94
N TYR A 194 -18.58 15.25 -14.73
CA TYR A 194 -17.34 14.56 -15.09
C TYR A 194 -16.21 14.78 -14.10
N ILE A 195 -15.22 13.89 -14.10
CA ILE A 195 -13.95 14.02 -13.37
C ILE A 195 -12.81 13.74 -14.34
N ASP A 196 -11.98 14.74 -14.57
CA ASP A 196 -10.73 14.63 -15.31
C ASP A 196 -9.58 14.38 -14.33
N PHE A 197 -8.92 13.24 -14.50
CA PHE A 197 -7.64 12.96 -13.90
C PHE A 197 -6.56 13.10 -14.96
N ALA A 198 -5.50 13.85 -14.65
CA ALA A 198 -4.28 13.85 -15.43
C ALA A 198 -3.09 13.77 -14.48
N GLY A 199 -2.24 12.76 -14.64
CA GLY A 199 -1.11 12.51 -13.75
C GLY A 199 0.11 12.02 -14.50
N ASN A 200 1.27 12.55 -14.11
CA ASN A 200 2.58 12.09 -14.53
C ASN A 200 3.36 11.63 -13.31
N MET A 201 3.90 10.43 -13.33
CA MET A 201 4.65 9.85 -12.22
C MET A 201 5.91 9.17 -12.73
N ASN A 202 7.04 9.44 -12.07
CA ASN A 202 8.29 8.74 -12.21
C ASN A 202 8.49 7.85 -10.97
N VAL A 203 8.80 6.58 -11.22
CA VAL A 203 9.09 5.58 -10.19
C VAL A 203 10.51 5.08 -10.44
N ASP A 204 11.39 5.35 -9.49
CA ASP A 204 12.71 4.74 -9.36
C ASP A 204 12.69 3.82 -8.15
N ALA A 205 12.89 2.52 -8.35
CA ALA A 205 12.88 1.54 -7.27
C ALA A 205 13.82 0.37 -7.52
N ASP A 206 14.57 0.00 -6.48
CA ASP A 206 15.29 -1.27 -6.42
C ASP A 206 14.48 -2.24 -5.56
N VAL A 207 14.13 -3.39 -6.12
CA VAL A 207 13.37 -4.44 -5.45
C VAL A 207 14.22 -5.69 -5.36
N ARG A 208 14.31 -6.24 -4.14
CA ARG A 208 14.88 -7.56 -3.86
C ARG A 208 13.83 -8.46 -3.27
N LEU A 209 13.63 -9.61 -3.90
CA LEU A 209 12.80 -10.70 -3.38
C LEU A 209 13.68 -11.87 -3.02
N GLU A 210 13.56 -12.38 -1.80
CA GLU A 210 14.26 -13.58 -1.34
C GLU A 210 13.21 -14.65 -1.07
N LEU A 211 13.20 -15.70 -1.90
CA LEU A 211 12.34 -16.86 -1.73
C LEU A 211 13.08 -17.88 -0.85
N HIS A 212 12.60 -18.11 0.36
CA HIS A 212 13.10 -19.16 1.24
C HIS A 212 12.23 -20.40 1.08
N TYR A 213 12.87 -21.52 0.75
CA TYR A 213 12.19 -22.77 0.46
C TYR A 213 12.94 -23.96 1.05
N LYS A 214 12.22 -25.06 1.22
CA LYS A 214 12.79 -26.36 1.50
C LYS A 214 12.55 -27.29 0.33
N TYR A 215 13.48 -28.21 0.13
CA TYR A 215 13.29 -29.33 -0.78
C TYR A 215 13.71 -30.63 -0.12
N LYS A 216 13.06 -31.72 -0.52
CA LYS A 216 13.35 -33.06 -0.07
C LYS A 216 13.95 -33.86 -1.21
N ARG A 217 14.93 -34.70 -0.85
CA ARG A 217 15.68 -35.52 -1.81
C ARG A 217 15.35 -37.00 -1.64
N LYS A 218 15.29 -37.70 -2.79
CA LYS A 218 15.27 -39.17 -2.89
C LYS A 218 16.37 -39.55 -3.86
N PHE A 219 17.26 -40.47 -3.49
CA PHE A 219 18.47 -40.80 -4.27
C PHE A 219 19.31 -39.55 -4.66
N CYS A 220 19.45 -38.59 -3.74
CA CYS A 220 20.12 -37.29 -3.99
C CYS A 220 19.44 -36.38 -5.03
N ILE A 221 18.26 -36.75 -5.53
CA ILE A 221 17.48 -35.97 -6.50
C ILE A 221 16.40 -35.21 -5.72
N PRO A 222 16.40 -33.86 -5.76
CA PRO A 222 15.28 -33.07 -5.27
C PRO A 222 14.01 -33.48 -6.02
N TYR A 223 12.94 -33.81 -5.31
CA TYR A 223 11.67 -34.20 -5.95
C TYR A 223 10.44 -33.57 -5.30
N LYS A 224 10.58 -33.10 -4.06
CA LYS A 224 9.51 -32.44 -3.30
C LYS A 224 9.99 -31.07 -2.87
N PHE A 225 9.14 -30.06 -3.01
CA PHE A 225 9.44 -28.65 -2.79
C PHE A 225 8.33 -28.00 -1.96
N LYS A 226 8.74 -27.10 -1.06
CA LYS A 226 7.85 -26.36 -0.17
C LYS A 226 8.39 -24.95 0.06
N VAL A 227 7.54 -23.94 -0.10
CA VAL A 227 7.88 -22.54 0.22
C VAL A 227 7.73 -22.32 1.72
N ARG A 228 8.70 -21.66 2.36
CA ARG A 228 8.61 -21.28 3.78
C ARG A 228 8.10 -19.86 3.96
N HIS A 229 8.80 -18.91 3.35
CA HIS A 229 8.48 -17.49 3.42
C HIS A 229 9.18 -16.75 2.29
N VAL A 230 8.68 -15.56 2.01
CA VAL A 230 9.23 -14.62 1.06
C VAL A 230 9.64 -13.37 1.82
N VAL A 231 10.87 -12.92 1.63
CA VAL A 231 11.31 -11.62 2.12
C VAL A 231 11.29 -10.63 0.97
N ALA A 232 10.63 -9.50 1.16
CA ALA A 232 10.53 -8.43 0.18
C ALA A 232 11.20 -7.18 0.74
N LYS A 233 12.24 -6.72 0.04
CA LYS A 233 13.00 -5.52 0.36
C LYS A 233 12.93 -4.55 -0.81
N SER A 234 12.77 -3.27 -0.53
CA SER A 234 12.85 -2.26 -1.59
C SER A 234 13.32 -0.91 -1.07
N ASN A 235 14.07 -0.20 -1.90
CA ASN A 235 14.30 1.23 -1.81
C ASN A 235 13.57 1.90 -2.97
N TYR A 236 12.89 3.03 -2.74
CA TYR A 236 12.13 3.72 -3.78
C TYR A 236 12.20 5.25 -3.65
N ASP A 237 12.20 5.94 -4.78
CA ASP A 237 11.93 7.38 -4.95
C ASP A 237 10.82 7.53 -6.00
N VAL A 238 9.66 8.01 -5.55
CA VAL A 238 8.49 8.25 -6.39
C VAL A 238 8.27 9.74 -6.44
N SER A 239 8.25 10.31 -7.65
CA SER A 239 7.96 11.71 -7.87
C SER A 239 6.94 11.90 -8.97
N GLY A 240 6.13 12.94 -8.91
CA GLY A 240 5.12 13.17 -9.92
C GLY A 240 4.28 14.39 -9.66
N GLU A 241 3.34 14.64 -10.56
CA GLU A 241 2.29 15.64 -10.39
C GLU A 241 0.98 15.01 -10.83
N PHE A 242 -0.06 15.23 -10.04
CA PHE A 242 -1.41 14.91 -10.46
C PHE A 242 -2.28 16.14 -10.43
N SER A 243 -3.22 16.16 -11.37
CA SER A 243 -4.29 17.13 -11.45
C SER A 243 -5.63 16.40 -11.47
N LEU A 244 -6.58 16.96 -10.74
CA LEU A 244 -7.94 16.48 -10.63
C LEU A 244 -8.87 17.65 -10.90
N THR A 245 -9.71 17.55 -11.93
CA THR A 245 -10.75 18.55 -12.22
C THR A 245 -12.10 17.87 -12.31
N GLY A 246 -13.02 18.19 -11.42
CA GLY A 246 -14.35 17.57 -11.37
C GLY A 246 -15.48 18.58 -11.49
N VAL A 247 -16.56 18.20 -12.14
CA VAL A 247 -17.88 18.84 -12.09
C VAL A 247 -18.85 17.72 -11.72
N ALA A 248 -19.54 17.80 -10.58
CA ALA A 248 -20.44 16.72 -10.17
C ALA A 248 -21.89 17.20 -10.13
N LYS A 249 -22.85 16.41 -10.65
CA LYS A 249 -24.31 16.61 -10.49
C LYS A 249 -25.02 15.44 -9.77
N HIS A 250 -24.34 14.32 -9.51
CA HIS A 250 -24.85 13.14 -8.80
C HIS A 250 -23.71 12.36 -8.11
N ASP A 251 -24.08 11.42 -7.22
CA ASP A 251 -23.18 10.46 -6.57
C ASP A 251 -22.62 9.46 -7.60
N PHE A 252 -21.31 9.29 -7.63
CA PHE A 252 -20.61 8.45 -8.62
C PHE A 252 -20.13 7.12 -8.04
N GLY A 253 -20.34 6.86 -6.75
CA GLY A 253 -19.82 5.67 -6.09
C GLY A 253 -18.29 5.59 -6.08
N ASN A 254 -17.75 4.38 -6.02
CA ASN A 254 -16.30 4.14 -6.09
C ASN A 254 -15.87 3.94 -7.54
N LEU A 255 -14.96 4.79 -8.02
CA LEU A 255 -14.32 4.59 -9.31
C LEU A 255 -12.85 4.23 -9.08
N ASN A 256 -12.51 2.98 -9.37
CA ASN A 256 -11.16 2.43 -9.38
C ASN A 256 -10.81 1.92 -10.78
N TRP A 257 -9.54 2.06 -11.18
CA TRP A 257 -9.06 1.45 -12.40
C TRP A 257 -7.57 1.12 -12.30
N GLU A 258 -7.22 0.04 -12.96
CA GLU A 258 -5.84 -0.34 -13.19
C GLU A 258 -5.26 0.54 -14.31
N ILE A 259 -4.15 1.22 -14.04
CA ILE A 259 -3.42 2.01 -15.04
C ILE A 259 -2.52 1.09 -15.85
N ALA A 260 -1.78 0.22 -15.17
CA ALA A 260 -0.89 -0.73 -15.78
C ALA A 260 -0.52 -1.83 -14.78
N GLU A 261 -0.36 -3.07 -15.26
CA GLU A 261 0.24 -4.17 -14.52
C GLU A 261 1.49 -4.68 -15.30
N PRO A 262 2.55 -3.88 -15.45
CA PRO A 262 3.75 -4.30 -16.14
C PRO A 262 4.37 -5.52 -15.47
N LYS A 263 4.71 -6.51 -16.29
CA LYS A 263 5.52 -7.66 -15.91
C LYS A 263 6.98 -7.21 -15.81
N LEU A 264 7.53 -7.20 -14.59
CA LEU A 264 8.90 -6.76 -14.34
C LEU A 264 9.91 -7.89 -14.49
N MET A 265 9.49 -9.08 -14.10
CA MET A 265 10.30 -10.30 -14.15
C MET A 265 9.39 -11.50 -14.35
N GLU A 266 9.84 -12.41 -15.20
CA GLU A 266 9.43 -13.81 -15.16
C GLU A 266 10.71 -14.61 -15.31
N THR A 267 10.93 -15.50 -14.35
CA THR A 267 12.12 -16.34 -14.33
C THR A 267 11.75 -17.70 -13.82
N VAL A 268 12.52 -18.68 -14.27
CA VAL A 268 12.34 -20.07 -13.93
C VAL A 268 13.67 -20.57 -13.47
N PHE A 269 13.68 -21.23 -12.33
CA PHE A 269 14.85 -21.93 -11.84
C PHE A 269 14.46 -23.35 -11.48
N PHE A 270 15.39 -24.26 -11.69
CA PHE A 270 15.16 -25.68 -11.46
C PHE A 270 15.63 -26.08 -10.06
N VAL A 271 14.77 -26.77 -9.32
CA VAL A 271 15.13 -27.47 -8.08
C VAL A 271 15.11 -28.96 -8.40
N GLY A 272 16.27 -29.48 -8.82
CA GLY A 272 16.32 -30.77 -9.49
C GLY A 272 15.50 -30.74 -10.79
N PRO A 273 14.55 -31.66 -10.99
CA PRO A 273 13.67 -31.67 -12.16
C PRO A 273 12.49 -30.69 -12.03
N VAL A 274 12.23 -30.12 -10.85
CA VAL A 274 11.04 -29.28 -10.59
C VAL A 274 11.28 -27.84 -11.09
N PRO A 275 10.58 -27.38 -12.15
CA PRO A 275 10.73 -26.02 -12.67
C PRO A 275 9.95 -25.00 -11.83
N VAL A 276 10.63 -24.21 -11.00
CA VAL A 276 9.98 -23.18 -10.17
C VAL A 276 9.79 -21.89 -10.97
N LEU A 277 8.53 -21.59 -11.31
CA LEU A 277 8.12 -20.37 -11.99
C LEU A 277 7.87 -19.23 -11.00
N VAL A 278 8.60 -18.13 -11.15
CA VAL A 278 8.44 -16.91 -10.36
C VAL A 278 8.12 -15.74 -11.29
N LYS A 279 7.03 -15.02 -11.01
CA LYS A 279 6.66 -13.78 -11.71
C LYS A 279 6.61 -12.63 -10.73
N LEU A 280 7.17 -11.50 -11.12
CA LEU A 280 7.03 -10.22 -10.43
C LEU A 280 6.30 -9.25 -11.35
N LYS A 281 5.14 -8.79 -10.90
CA LYS A 281 4.36 -7.75 -11.55
C LYS A 281 4.35 -6.49 -10.67
N LEU A 282 4.12 -5.34 -11.30
CA LEU A 282 3.99 -4.06 -10.59
C LEU A 282 2.65 -3.40 -10.92
N PRO A 283 1.53 -3.89 -10.35
CA PRO A 283 0.25 -3.22 -10.51
C PRO A 283 0.29 -1.78 -10.02
N ILE A 284 -0.21 -0.89 -10.87
CA ILE A 284 -0.41 0.52 -10.58
C ILE A 284 -1.90 0.80 -10.78
N GLU A 285 -2.54 1.21 -9.69
CA GLU A 285 -3.96 1.53 -9.66
C GLU A 285 -4.14 2.99 -9.26
N VAL A 286 -5.13 3.64 -9.87
CA VAL A 286 -5.62 4.93 -9.39
C VAL A 286 -7.10 4.78 -9.11
N GLY A 287 -7.53 5.42 -8.03
CA GLY A 287 -8.94 5.52 -7.73
C GLY A 287 -9.26 6.87 -7.13
N THR A 288 -10.55 7.17 -7.10
CA THR A 288 -11.10 8.42 -6.56
C THR A 288 -11.69 8.24 -5.15
N GLY A 289 -11.68 7.00 -4.65
CA GLY A 289 -12.42 6.62 -3.46
C GLY A 289 -13.93 6.71 -3.70
N ASN A 290 -14.70 6.70 -2.62
CA ASN A 290 -16.13 6.96 -2.70
C ASN A 290 -16.37 8.45 -2.91
N ILE A 291 -16.90 8.82 -4.07
CA ILE A 291 -17.27 10.21 -4.36
C ILE A 291 -18.67 10.46 -3.82
N GLN A 292 -18.77 10.96 -2.59
CA GLN A 292 -20.06 11.29 -1.97
C GLN A 292 -20.38 12.76 -2.21
N VAL A 293 -21.41 13.02 -3.01
CA VAL A 293 -21.79 14.36 -3.45
C VAL A 293 -23.21 14.64 -2.98
N GLN A 294 -23.38 15.56 -2.04
CA GLN A 294 -24.70 15.97 -1.56
C GLN A 294 -25.30 17.15 -2.36
N ALA A 295 -24.50 17.85 -3.20
CA ALA A 295 -25.00 18.72 -4.27
C ALA A 295 -23.92 19.09 -5.31
N THR A 296 -24.31 19.87 -6.33
CA THR A 296 -23.53 20.16 -7.55
C THR A 296 -22.39 21.16 -7.35
N GLY A 297 -21.22 20.97 -7.97
CA GLY A 297 -20.10 21.92 -7.93
C GLY A 297 -18.90 21.57 -8.82
N LYS A 298 -18.01 22.55 -9.08
CA LYS A 298 -16.75 22.38 -9.83
C LYS A 298 -15.54 22.48 -8.91
N ILE A 299 -14.58 21.56 -9.06
CA ILE A 299 -13.36 21.45 -8.28
C ILE A 299 -12.16 21.32 -9.23
N ALA A 300 -11.04 21.96 -8.90
CA ALA A 300 -9.77 21.74 -9.59
C ALA A 300 -8.61 21.75 -8.59
N ALA A 301 -7.79 20.70 -8.60
CA ALA A 301 -6.65 20.51 -7.72
C ALA A 301 -5.43 20.07 -8.53
N VAL A 302 -4.27 20.69 -8.29
CA VAL A 302 -2.98 20.26 -8.83
C VAL A 302 -1.99 20.09 -7.68
N LYS A 303 -1.34 18.94 -7.59
CA LYS A 303 -0.41 18.63 -6.50
C LYS A 303 0.81 17.84 -7.02
N PRO A 304 2.03 18.39 -6.86
CA PRO A 304 3.24 17.61 -7.00
C PRO A 304 3.44 16.73 -5.75
N ILE A 305 3.96 15.53 -5.98
CA ILE A 305 4.25 14.52 -4.98
C ILE A 305 5.70 14.10 -5.11
N ARG A 306 6.39 13.94 -3.98
CA ARG A 306 7.69 13.30 -3.90
C ARG A 306 7.84 12.51 -2.61
N TYR A 307 8.01 11.21 -2.73
CA TYR A 307 8.18 10.28 -1.62
C TYR A 307 9.45 9.48 -1.82
N LYS A 308 10.24 9.36 -0.76
CA LYS A 308 11.38 8.48 -0.72
C LYS A 308 11.25 7.55 0.47
N GLY A 309 11.64 6.29 0.32
CA GLY A 309 11.60 5.37 1.44
C GLY A 309 12.22 4.02 1.16
N ASP A 310 12.18 3.19 2.19
CA ASP A 310 12.57 1.80 2.17
C ASP A 310 11.59 0.93 2.96
N PHE A 311 11.52 -0.35 2.60
CA PHE A 311 10.79 -1.34 3.36
C PHE A 311 11.49 -2.70 3.37
N ASP A 312 11.28 -3.44 4.45
CA ASP A 312 11.66 -4.85 4.63
C ASP A 312 10.50 -5.60 5.30
N TYR A 313 9.93 -6.56 4.57
CA TYR A 313 8.82 -7.39 5.02
C TYR A 313 9.16 -8.88 4.86
N THR A 314 8.86 -9.66 5.91
CA THR A 314 8.87 -11.13 5.84
C THR A 314 7.43 -11.62 5.77
N CYS A 315 7.06 -12.22 4.64
CA CYS A 315 5.76 -12.81 4.42
C CYS A 315 5.84 -14.34 4.52
N THR A 316 5.13 -14.91 5.49
CA THR A 316 4.83 -16.35 5.54
C THR A 316 3.49 -16.61 4.85
N THR A 317 3.07 -17.88 4.82
CA THR A 317 1.72 -18.27 4.41
C THR A 317 0.61 -17.76 5.35
N HIS A 318 0.95 -17.12 6.48
CA HIS A 318 -0.02 -16.74 7.53
C HIS A 318 -0.04 -15.24 7.80
N ALA A 319 1.11 -14.57 7.67
CA ALA A 319 1.24 -13.15 7.97
C ALA A 319 2.42 -12.54 7.21
N CYS A 320 2.30 -11.25 6.89
CA CYS A 320 3.43 -10.42 6.52
C CYS A 320 3.83 -9.57 7.73
N THR A 321 5.00 -9.87 8.28
CA THR A 321 5.56 -9.15 9.42
C THR A 321 6.48 -8.04 8.90
N LYS A 322 6.24 -6.81 9.37
CA LYS A 322 7.12 -5.67 9.11
C LYS A 322 8.41 -5.81 9.91
N ASN A 323 9.54 -5.95 9.22
CA ASN A 323 10.86 -5.91 9.87
C ASN A 323 11.31 -4.45 10.03
N SER A 324 11.24 -3.68 8.95
CA SER A 324 11.52 -2.24 8.96
C SER A 324 10.75 -1.53 7.85
N ALA A 325 10.48 -0.24 8.05
CA ALA A 325 9.95 0.63 7.01
C ALA A 325 10.25 2.09 7.37
N HIS A 326 10.91 2.81 6.47
CA HIS A 326 11.21 4.24 6.64
C HIS A 326 10.68 5.02 5.45
N HIS A 327 10.03 6.14 5.72
CA HIS A 327 9.37 6.94 4.70
C HIS A 327 9.63 8.42 4.97
N GLN A 328 9.98 9.15 3.92
CA GLN A 328 10.20 10.59 3.94
C GLN A 328 9.30 11.23 2.89
N ASN A 329 8.52 12.19 3.34
CA ASN A 329 7.83 13.10 2.44
C ASN A 329 8.78 14.24 2.09
N LEU A 330 9.14 14.33 0.81
CA LEU A 330 10.00 15.40 0.28
C LEU A 330 9.19 16.39 -0.57
N SER A 331 7.86 16.27 -0.53
CA SER A 331 6.94 17.25 -1.13
C SER A 331 6.98 18.52 -0.26
N GLY A 332 7.95 19.41 -0.53
CA GLY A 332 8.09 20.69 0.19
C GLY A 332 6.85 21.60 0.02
N ASP A 333 6.79 22.66 0.85
CA ASP A 333 5.65 23.59 0.95
C ASP A 333 5.08 24.01 -0.42
N LEU A 334 3.89 23.47 -0.70
CA LEU A 334 3.23 23.48 -2.00
C LEU A 334 2.55 24.82 -2.25
N ARG A 335 2.88 25.50 -3.37
CA ARG A 335 2.16 26.70 -3.80
C ARG A 335 0.73 26.36 -4.22
N ASN A 336 -0.21 27.15 -3.70
CA ASN A 336 -1.65 26.99 -3.83
C ASN A 336 -2.15 27.24 -5.26
N SER A 337 -2.84 26.27 -5.85
CA SER A 337 -3.79 26.50 -6.95
C SER A 337 -4.98 25.54 -6.81
N LEU A 338 -5.89 25.86 -5.88
CA LEU A 338 -7.15 25.16 -5.72
C LEU A 338 -8.28 26.19 -5.86
N GLY A 339 -9.19 25.99 -6.80
CA GLY A 339 -10.37 26.83 -7.01
C GLY A 339 -11.63 25.97 -6.97
N ALA A 340 -12.62 26.38 -6.18
CA ALA A 340 -13.89 25.68 -6.05
C ALA A 340 -15.05 26.67 -5.92
N GLU A 341 -16.22 26.28 -6.45
CA GLU A 341 -17.51 26.98 -6.33
C GLU A 341 -18.52 25.93 -5.84
N ILE A 342 -19.03 26.05 -4.60
CA ILE A 342 -19.75 24.96 -3.91
C ILE A 342 -20.97 25.49 -3.14
N SER A 343 -22.07 24.73 -3.17
CA SER A 343 -23.14 24.77 -2.15
C SER A 343 -23.57 23.34 -1.76
N ALA A 344 -22.78 22.64 -0.92
CA ALA A 344 -23.06 21.34 -0.27
C ALA A 344 -21.77 20.73 0.34
N LYS A 345 -21.90 19.55 0.95
CA LYS A 345 -20.77 18.70 1.33
C LYS A 345 -20.36 17.77 0.19
N VAL A 346 -19.06 17.75 -0.12
CA VAL A 346 -18.44 16.82 -1.09
C VAL A 346 -17.21 16.18 -0.45
N ASN A 347 -17.17 14.85 -0.45
CA ASN A 347 -16.01 14.07 -0.02
C ASN A 347 -15.46 13.28 -1.20
N LEU A 348 -14.16 13.37 -1.43
CA LEU A 348 -13.44 12.57 -2.44
C LEU A 348 -12.06 12.19 -1.92
N GLU A 349 -11.59 11.01 -2.28
CA GLU A 349 -10.31 10.48 -1.81
C GLU A 349 -9.50 9.91 -2.99
N PRO A 350 -8.95 10.78 -3.86
CA PRO A 350 -8.02 10.36 -4.88
C PRO A 350 -6.84 9.65 -4.25
N TYR A 351 -6.52 8.48 -4.78
CA TYR A 351 -5.38 7.69 -4.36
C TYR A 351 -4.64 7.15 -5.57
N LEU A 352 -3.36 6.91 -5.35
CA LEU A 352 -2.48 6.19 -6.24
C LEU A 352 -1.93 5.01 -5.46
N GLN A 353 -2.06 3.81 -5.99
CA GLN A 353 -1.51 2.60 -5.40
C GLN A 353 -0.46 2.05 -6.33
N VAL A 354 0.74 1.85 -5.80
CA VAL A 354 1.82 1.13 -6.49
C VAL A 354 2.13 -0.08 -5.64
N ALA A 355 2.01 -1.27 -6.21
CA ALA A 355 2.23 -2.51 -5.48
C ALA A 355 3.18 -3.44 -6.21
N ALA A 356 4.01 -4.16 -5.45
CA ALA A 356 4.81 -5.27 -5.92
C ALA A 356 4.01 -6.56 -5.70
N LYS A 357 3.76 -7.29 -6.79
CA LYS A 357 2.99 -8.52 -6.81
C LYS A 357 3.89 -9.69 -7.19
N GLY A 358 4.23 -10.50 -6.20
CA GLY A 358 4.98 -11.74 -6.36
C GLY A 358 4.03 -12.91 -6.59
N ILE A 359 4.32 -13.71 -7.61
CA ILE A 359 3.53 -14.88 -7.99
C ILE A 359 4.47 -16.07 -8.15
N VAL A 360 4.11 -17.21 -7.57
CA VAL A 360 4.83 -18.48 -7.76
C VAL A 360 3.81 -19.48 -8.31
N TYR A 361 4.10 -20.15 -9.44
CA TYR A 361 3.18 -21.06 -10.14
C TYR A 361 1.75 -20.53 -10.39
N GLY A 362 1.64 -19.26 -10.77
CA GLY A 362 0.36 -18.61 -11.10
C GLY A 362 -0.38 -18.05 -9.88
N GLU A 363 -1.36 -17.18 -10.15
CA GLU A 363 -2.11 -16.47 -9.09
C GLU A 363 -2.96 -17.41 -8.23
N TRP A 364 -3.28 -18.58 -8.77
CA TRP A 364 -3.92 -19.66 -8.05
C TRP A 364 -2.99 -20.25 -7.00
N PHE A 365 -1.76 -20.66 -7.32
CA PHE A 365 -0.91 -21.39 -6.37
C PHE A 365 -0.40 -20.54 -5.21
N LEU A 366 0.35 -19.46 -5.49
CA LEU A 366 0.85 -18.54 -4.48
C LEU A 366 0.95 -17.15 -5.07
N TYR A 367 0.24 -16.22 -4.43
CA TYR A 367 0.19 -14.81 -4.76
C TYR A 367 0.40 -14.00 -3.48
N ALA A 368 1.31 -13.03 -3.52
CA ALA A 368 1.49 -12.05 -2.46
C ALA A 368 1.69 -10.67 -3.08
N GLN A 369 0.93 -9.70 -2.60
CA GLN A 369 0.99 -8.32 -3.02
C GLN A 369 1.21 -7.42 -1.82
N ILE A 370 2.21 -6.55 -1.93
CA ILE A 370 2.46 -5.47 -0.98
C ILE A 370 2.57 -4.16 -1.76
N GLY A 371 1.87 -3.13 -1.29
CA GLY A 371 1.83 -1.86 -1.98
C GLY A 371 1.83 -0.67 -1.06
N ALA A 372 2.23 0.46 -1.63
CA ALA A 372 2.12 1.77 -1.03
C ALA A 372 0.94 2.50 -1.66
N LYS A 373 0.11 3.10 -0.81
CA LYS A 373 -1.11 3.80 -1.20
C LYS A 373 -1.16 5.20 -0.58
N PRO A 374 -0.50 6.20 -1.17
CA PRO A 374 -0.79 7.61 -0.90
C PRO A 374 -2.21 7.97 -1.37
N SER A 375 -2.88 8.79 -0.57
CA SER A 375 -4.22 9.30 -0.83
C SER A 375 -4.34 10.75 -0.35
N PHE A 376 -5.19 11.52 -1.02
CA PHE A 376 -5.43 12.92 -0.71
C PHE A 376 -6.91 13.13 -0.46
N PRO A 377 -7.42 12.85 0.76
CA PRO A 377 -8.79 13.17 1.08
C PRO A 377 -9.04 14.66 0.92
N ILE A 378 -10.04 15.01 0.13
CA ILE A 378 -10.50 16.39 -0.06
C ILE A 378 -11.94 16.44 0.43
N GLU A 379 -12.19 17.38 1.34
CA GLU A 379 -13.51 17.67 1.86
C GLU A 379 -13.86 19.11 1.54
N LEU A 380 -15.02 19.31 0.94
CA LEU A 380 -15.55 20.61 0.59
C LEU A 380 -16.90 20.78 1.27
N PHE A 381 -17.14 21.97 1.82
CA PHE A 381 -18.29 22.22 2.66
C PHE A 381 -18.89 23.60 2.39
N GLY A 382 -20.16 23.61 1.97
CA GLY A 382 -20.96 24.82 1.86
C GLY A 382 -22.08 24.84 2.92
N TYR A 383 -22.31 25.98 3.54
CA TYR A 383 -23.41 26.20 4.48
C TYR A 383 -24.01 27.59 4.30
N TYR A 384 -25.33 27.70 4.44
CA TYR A 384 -26.05 28.96 4.53
C TYR A 384 -27.29 28.74 5.41
N GLY A 385 -27.38 29.43 6.54
CA GLY A 385 -28.51 29.27 7.45
C GLY A 385 -28.24 29.84 8.84
N ASN A 386 -29.19 29.68 9.74
CA ASN A 386 -29.16 30.24 11.10
C ASN A 386 -29.25 29.15 12.19
N LEU A 387 -29.12 27.87 11.86
CA LEU A 387 -29.23 26.78 12.84
C LEU A 387 -28.05 26.73 13.80
N CYS A 388 -26.87 27.16 13.34
CA CYS A 388 -25.70 27.43 14.18
C CYS A 388 -25.53 28.94 14.46
N GLY A 389 -26.61 29.71 14.31
CA GLY A 389 -26.71 31.11 14.71
C GLY A 389 -26.90 31.25 16.22
N ASP A 390 -26.58 32.42 16.76
CA ASP A 390 -26.46 32.84 18.17
C ASP A 390 -25.01 32.84 18.68
N GLY A 391 -24.16 33.55 17.95
CA GLY A 391 -22.73 33.67 18.27
C GLY A 391 -22.50 34.49 19.53
N ASP A 392 -23.26 35.56 19.73
CA ASP A 392 -23.13 36.49 20.87
C ASP A 392 -24.01 36.11 22.08
N ASN A 393 -24.80 35.03 21.98
CA ASN A 393 -25.69 34.53 23.03
C ASN A 393 -26.81 35.50 23.41
N ASN A 394 -27.25 36.36 22.49
CA ASN A 394 -28.32 37.32 22.73
C ASN A 394 -29.74 36.69 22.57
N GLY A 395 -29.82 35.41 22.18
CA GLY A 395 -31.07 34.67 21.96
C GLY A 395 -31.70 34.86 20.58
N VAL A 396 -31.07 35.64 19.70
CA VAL A 396 -31.44 35.84 18.30
C VAL A 396 -30.42 35.16 17.41
N ARG A 397 -30.86 34.13 16.67
CA ARG A 397 -29.97 33.38 15.79
C ARG A 397 -29.57 34.19 14.55
N GLU A 398 -28.28 34.44 14.35
CA GLU A 398 -27.80 35.07 13.12
C GLU A 398 -27.77 34.09 11.94
N THR A 399 -27.97 34.62 10.74
CA THR A 399 -27.72 33.85 9.51
C THR A 399 -26.23 33.90 9.19
N VAL A 400 -25.60 32.73 9.10
CA VAL A 400 -24.19 32.58 8.76
C VAL A 400 -24.02 31.80 7.47
N ASN A 401 -22.88 32.01 6.81
CA ASN A 401 -22.51 31.32 5.59
C ASN A 401 -21.08 30.76 5.67
N ALA A 402 -20.85 29.66 4.97
CA ALA A 402 -19.56 29.02 4.87
C ALA A 402 -19.35 28.47 3.46
N ALA A 403 -18.16 28.66 2.92
CA ALA A 403 -17.64 27.83 1.83
C ALA A 403 -16.20 27.46 2.17
N LEU A 404 -16.03 26.28 2.75
CA LEU A 404 -14.77 25.79 3.28
C LEU A 404 -14.25 24.61 2.46
N GLY A 405 -12.94 24.41 2.46
CA GLY A 405 -12.32 23.25 1.86
C GLY A 405 -11.12 22.78 2.67
N THR A 406 -10.88 21.49 2.70
CA THR A 406 -9.69 20.90 3.30
C THR A 406 -9.06 19.90 2.36
N VAL A 407 -7.73 19.81 2.46
CA VAL A 407 -6.96 18.77 1.80
C VAL A 407 -6.10 18.12 2.87
N ASP A 408 -6.32 16.83 3.06
CA ASP A 408 -5.48 15.98 3.89
C ASP A 408 -4.50 15.20 3.00
N PHE A 409 -3.42 14.74 3.62
CA PHE A 409 -2.59 13.67 3.10
C PHE A 409 -2.73 12.45 3.98
N ARG A 410 -2.92 11.29 3.35
CA ARG A 410 -2.95 9.98 4.00
C ARG A 410 -2.01 9.04 3.28
N PHE A 411 -1.18 8.35 4.04
CA PHE A 411 -0.31 7.30 3.52
C PHE A 411 -0.56 6.02 4.30
N GLY A 412 -0.69 4.92 3.57
CA GLY A 412 -0.75 3.59 4.16
C GLY A 412 -0.19 2.53 3.24
N LEU A 413 -0.01 1.35 3.81
CA LEU A 413 0.40 0.16 3.07
C LEU A 413 -0.80 -0.73 2.82
N THR A 414 -0.81 -1.35 1.65
CA THR A 414 -1.77 -2.37 1.27
C THR A 414 -1.11 -3.74 1.26
N GLY A 415 -1.82 -4.75 1.75
CA GLY A 415 -1.36 -6.14 1.69
C GLY A 415 -2.49 -7.07 1.30
N GLU A 416 -2.19 -8.02 0.42
CA GLU A 416 -3.08 -9.11 0.04
C GLU A 416 -2.23 -10.34 -0.27
N ALA A 417 -2.70 -11.53 0.09
CA ALA A 417 -2.05 -12.77 -0.32
C ALA A 417 -3.06 -13.91 -0.47
N LYS A 418 -2.81 -14.77 -1.45
CA LYS A 418 -3.60 -15.97 -1.75
C LYS A 418 -2.71 -17.17 -1.91
N VAL A 419 -3.23 -18.32 -1.49
CA VAL A 419 -2.65 -19.63 -1.77
C VAL A 419 -3.79 -20.54 -2.18
N PHE A 420 -3.65 -21.27 -3.29
CA PHE A 420 -4.73 -22.04 -3.93
C PHE A 420 -6.02 -21.24 -4.13
N GLY A 421 -5.88 -19.98 -4.55
CA GLY A 421 -6.96 -19.01 -4.74
C GLY A 421 -7.72 -18.61 -3.48
N ILE A 422 -7.37 -19.14 -2.32
CA ILE A 422 -7.94 -18.80 -1.02
C ILE A 422 -7.14 -17.65 -0.42
N TYR A 423 -7.84 -16.64 0.10
CA TYR A 423 -7.22 -15.51 0.79
C TYR A 423 -6.59 -15.95 2.12
N ILE A 424 -5.26 -15.92 2.18
CA ILE A 424 -4.52 -16.02 3.45
C ILE A 424 -4.37 -14.66 4.13
N LEU A 425 -4.33 -13.60 3.31
CA LEU A 425 -4.42 -12.22 3.76
C LEU A 425 -5.41 -11.52 2.82
N ARG A 426 -6.61 -11.23 3.33
CA ARG A 426 -7.58 -10.40 2.60
C ARG A 426 -6.97 -9.02 2.34
N PRO A 427 -7.44 -8.28 1.32
CA PRO A 427 -6.97 -6.93 1.08
C PRO A 427 -7.10 -6.10 2.36
N GLN A 428 -5.97 -5.69 2.91
CA GLN A 428 -5.87 -4.88 4.11
C GLN A 428 -5.20 -3.56 3.77
N TYR A 429 -5.63 -2.50 4.45
CA TYR A 429 -5.00 -1.19 4.38
C TYR A 429 -4.61 -0.76 5.79
N TRP A 430 -3.31 -0.56 6.01
CA TRP A 430 -2.77 -0.07 7.27
C TRP A 430 -2.39 1.40 7.10
N GLN A 431 -3.16 2.30 7.73
CA GLN A 431 -2.81 3.71 7.75
C GLN A 431 -1.56 3.92 8.62
N ILE A 432 -0.52 4.50 8.02
CA ILE A 432 0.75 4.78 8.70
C ILE A 432 0.83 6.24 9.10
N TRP A 433 0.35 7.12 8.22
CA TRP A 433 0.49 8.55 8.43
C TRP A 433 -0.70 9.31 7.87
N ARG A 434 -1.10 10.37 8.59
CA ARG A 434 -2.11 11.33 8.18
C ARG A 434 -1.70 12.71 8.65
N THR A 435 -1.83 13.71 7.78
CA THR A 435 -1.62 15.11 8.12
C THR A 435 -2.56 16.00 7.34
N GLY A 436 -3.05 17.07 7.96
CA GLY A 436 -3.75 18.13 7.24
C GLY A 436 -2.75 18.92 6.42
N LEU A 437 -3.00 19.11 5.13
CA LEU A 437 -2.13 19.90 4.25
C LEU A 437 -2.60 21.35 4.18
N VAL A 438 -3.88 21.57 3.86
CA VAL A 438 -4.39 22.92 3.60
C VAL A 438 -5.85 23.05 4.03
N PHE A 439 -6.20 24.25 4.50
CA PHE A 439 -7.57 24.71 4.70
C PHE A 439 -7.83 25.93 3.81
N PHE A 440 -8.99 25.96 3.18
CA PHE A 440 -9.45 27.01 2.28
C PHE A 440 -10.75 27.61 2.81
N ASP A 441 -10.85 28.94 2.73
CA ASP A 441 -12.11 29.67 2.84
C ASP A 441 -12.34 30.34 1.48
N PHE A 442 -13.40 29.95 0.78
CA PHE A 442 -13.69 30.39 -0.57
C PHE A 442 -14.51 31.69 -0.60
N LEU A 443 -15.12 32.09 0.52
CA LEU A 443 -15.93 33.31 0.57
C LEU A 443 -15.06 34.55 0.77
N LYS A 444 -15.41 35.63 0.07
CA LYS A 444 -14.82 36.97 0.25
C LYS A 444 -15.86 37.89 0.90
N PRO A 445 -15.53 38.63 1.97
CA PRO A 445 -14.22 38.73 2.61
C PRO A 445 -13.81 37.49 3.42
N TYR A 446 -14.76 36.73 3.95
CA TYR A 446 -14.56 35.48 4.70
C TYR A 446 -15.89 34.74 4.89
N SER A 447 -15.84 33.48 5.33
CA SER A 447 -17.00 32.71 5.78
C SER A 447 -17.45 33.17 7.17
N THR A 448 -18.67 33.70 7.29
CA THR A 448 -19.19 34.21 8.57
C THR A 448 -19.47 33.10 9.59
N ALA A 449 -19.62 31.84 9.15
CA ALA A 449 -19.73 30.68 10.04
C ALA A 449 -18.43 30.37 10.81
N LEU A 450 -17.29 30.96 10.42
CA LEU A 450 -16.04 30.91 11.19
C LEU A 450 -15.99 31.97 12.31
N SER A 451 -17.03 32.79 12.47
CA SER A 451 -17.17 33.64 13.65
C SER A 451 -17.37 32.74 14.89
N PRO A 452 -16.70 33.03 16.02
CA PRO A 452 -16.78 32.19 17.20
C PRO A 452 -18.11 32.37 17.95
N GLU A 453 -18.44 31.41 18.79
CA GLU A 453 -19.48 31.54 19.81
C GLU A 453 -18.83 32.03 21.11
N LEU A 454 -19.41 33.08 21.70
CA LEU A 454 -18.91 33.76 22.90
C LEU A 454 -19.92 33.60 24.03
N ARG A 455 -19.44 33.20 25.22
CA ARG A 455 -20.30 32.96 26.38
C ARG A 455 -19.72 33.62 27.65
N PRO A 456 -19.57 34.95 27.69
CA PRO A 456 -18.93 35.63 28.81
C PRO A 456 -19.63 35.33 30.13
N ALA A 457 -18.85 35.11 31.18
CA ALA A 457 -19.31 34.88 32.54
C ALA A 457 -18.44 35.64 33.54
N TYR A 458 -19.06 36.34 34.48
CA TYR A 458 -18.36 37.04 35.55
C TYR A 458 -17.81 36.05 36.58
N ASP A 459 -16.62 36.34 37.12
CA ASP A 459 -16.06 35.59 38.23
C ASP A 459 -16.82 35.93 39.52
N ALA A 460 -17.36 34.93 40.20
CA ALA A 460 -18.18 35.14 41.39
C ALA A 460 -17.40 35.76 42.57
N ALA A 461 -16.07 35.67 42.57
CA ALA A 461 -15.21 36.24 43.62
C ALA A 461 -14.58 37.58 43.23
N VAL A 462 -14.62 37.95 41.94
CA VAL A 462 -13.98 39.16 41.41
C VAL A 462 -14.89 39.73 40.31
N PRO A 463 -15.82 40.66 40.64
CA PRO A 463 -16.80 41.20 39.69
C PRO A 463 -16.19 41.86 38.45
N THR A 464 -14.95 42.36 38.57
CA THR A 464 -14.16 42.96 37.49
C THR A 464 -13.49 41.96 36.55
N LYS A 465 -13.56 40.65 36.85
CA LYS A 465 -12.97 39.58 36.06
C LYS A 465 -14.01 38.86 35.22
N VAL A 466 -13.75 38.77 33.91
CA VAL A 466 -14.59 38.07 32.94
C VAL A 466 -13.87 36.81 32.45
N ASN A 467 -14.57 35.68 32.52
CA ASN A 467 -14.19 34.43 31.89
C ASN A 467 -14.96 34.31 30.56
N LEU A 468 -14.25 34.10 29.46
CA LEU A 468 -14.80 34.03 28.11
C LEU A 468 -14.48 32.66 27.49
N PRO A 469 -15.40 31.69 27.59
CA PRO A 469 -15.46 30.56 26.69
C PRO A 469 -15.63 31.05 25.25
N VAL A 470 -14.69 30.68 24.40
CA VAL A 470 -14.69 30.89 22.96
C VAL A 470 -14.82 29.51 22.32
N SER A 471 -15.95 29.24 21.67
CA SER A 471 -16.21 27.99 20.95
C SER A 471 -16.35 28.19 19.45
N ILE A 472 -16.14 27.11 18.71
CA ILE A 472 -16.40 27.05 17.27
C ILE A 472 -17.87 26.70 17.04
N ARG A 473 -18.53 27.38 16.10
CA ARG A 473 -19.90 27.07 15.70
C ARG A 473 -20.05 25.61 15.27
N SER A 474 -21.11 24.97 15.74
CA SER A 474 -21.39 23.55 15.47
C SER A 474 -21.45 23.19 13.98
N CYS A 475 -21.91 24.10 13.12
CA CYS A 475 -21.98 23.87 11.66
C CYS A 475 -20.61 23.74 10.97
N VAL A 476 -19.51 24.18 11.59
CA VAL A 476 -18.15 24.05 11.03
C VAL A 476 -17.22 23.25 11.95
N GLY A 477 -17.72 22.75 13.08
CA GLY A 477 -16.94 22.08 14.12
C GLY A 477 -16.17 20.85 13.63
N ASP A 478 -16.78 20.02 12.78
CA ASP A 478 -16.12 18.81 12.24
C ASP A 478 -14.89 19.13 11.36
N ILE A 479 -14.90 20.29 10.70
CA ILE A 479 -13.82 20.72 9.82
C ILE A 479 -12.75 21.44 10.63
N VAL A 480 -13.17 22.35 11.52
CA VAL A 480 -12.25 23.14 12.34
C VAL A 480 -11.56 22.29 13.42
N SER A 481 -12.20 21.26 13.94
CA SER A 481 -11.55 20.31 14.88
C SER A 481 -10.38 19.56 14.25
N ARG A 482 -10.45 19.27 12.94
CA ARG A 482 -9.36 18.67 12.17
C ARG A 482 -8.35 19.70 11.63
N HIS A 483 -8.80 20.94 11.43
CA HIS A 483 -7.96 22.06 11.00
C HIS A 483 -8.15 23.27 11.93
N PRO A 484 -7.54 23.24 13.12
CA PRO A 484 -7.71 24.27 14.14
C PRO A 484 -7.39 25.66 13.61
N ARG A 485 -8.11 26.68 14.13
CA ARG A 485 -8.00 28.06 13.65
C ARG A 485 -7.46 28.98 14.73
N ASP A 486 -6.74 30.01 14.29
CA ASP A 486 -6.26 31.06 15.16
C ASP A 486 -7.31 32.18 15.28
N TYR A 487 -7.48 32.69 16.50
CA TYR A 487 -8.33 33.81 16.84
C TYR A 487 -7.56 34.86 17.64
N THR A 488 -8.07 36.08 17.68
CA THR A 488 -7.60 37.16 18.53
C THR A 488 -8.79 37.70 19.32
N VAL A 489 -8.67 37.71 20.64
CA VAL A 489 -9.61 38.32 21.56
C VAL A 489 -9.15 39.74 21.83
N ASP A 490 -9.99 40.72 21.53
CA ASP A 490 -9.84 42.13 21.91
C ASP A 490 -10.84 42.41 23.03
N TRP A 491 -10.35 42.80 24.20
CA TRP A 491 -11.18 43.00 25.40
C TRP A 491 -11.88 44.35 25.43
N GLY A 492 -11.67 45.21 24.42
CA GLY A 492 -12.31 46.51 24.31
C GLY A 492 -11.66 47.62 25.16
N ASP A 493 -10.67 47.28 25.98
CA ASP A 493 -9.86 48.23 26.78
C ASP A 493 -8.46 48.48 26.19
N GLY A 494 -8.21 47.95 24.98
CA GLY A 494 -6.91 47.97 24.32
C GLY A 494 -6.07 46.71 24.53
N THR A 495 -6.46 45.81 25.44
CA THR A 495 -5.80 44.53 25.68
C THR A 495 -6.21 43.49 24.64
N ARG A 496 -5.24 42.72 24.12
CA ARG A 496 -5.47 41.64 23.15
C ARG A 496 -4.78 40.34 23.55
N VAL A 497 -5.45 39.22 23.28
CA VAL A 497 -4.93 37.86 23.54
C VAL A 497 -5.09 37.01 22.28
N ALA A 498 -4.02 36.31 21.90
CA ALA A 498 -4.07 35.34 20.81
C ALA A 498 -4.55 33.97 21.31
N LEU A 499 -5.44 33.35 20.54
CA LEU A 499 -5.93 32.00 20.70
C LEU A 499 -5.48 31.16 19.51
N ASN A 500 -4.39 30.41 19.66
CA ASN A 500 -3.82 29.64 18.57
C ASN A 500 -4.39 28.21 18.56
N ASN A 501 -4.61 27.65 17.37
CA ASN A 501 -5.07 26.28 17.19
C ASN A 501 -6.38 25.93 17.95
N LEU A 502 -7.37 26.83 17.93
CA LEU A 502 -8.70 26.54 18.49
C LEU A 502 -9.45 25.57 17.57
N GLY A 503 -9.66 24.33 18.05
CA GLY A 503 -10.40 23.27 17.35
C GLY A 503 -11.78 22.95 17.94
N SER A 504 -12.07 23.42 19.17
CA SER A 504 -13.34 23.17 19.85
C SER A 504 -13.75 24.36 20.72
N GLN A 505 -13.33 24.39 21.98
CA GLN A 505 -13.58 25.47 22.93
C GLN A 505 -12.32 25.75 23.75
N GLN A 506 -12.06 27.02 24.02
CA GLN A 506 -11.05 27.46 24.98
C GLN A 506 -11.60 28.61 25.80
N THR A 507 -11.33 28.62 27.10
CA THR A 507 -11.69 29.73 27.97
C THR A 507 -10.48 30.63 28.18
N VAL A 508 -10.66 31.94 28.00
CA VAL A 508 -9.70 32.97 28.38
C VAL A 508 -10.30 33.88 29.43
N SER A 509 -9.46 34.47 30.27
CA SER A 509 -9.91 35.37 31.33
C SER A 509 -9.21 36.71 31.23
N HIS A 510 -9.91 37.77 31.61
CA HIS A 510 -9.36 39.13 31.69
C HIS A 510 -9.92 39.85 32.90
N ASN A 511 -9.10 40.72 33.49
CA ASN A 511 -9.47 41.52 34.64
C ASN A 511 -9.46 43.00 34.28
N TYR A 512 -10.62 43.64 34.34
CA TYR A 512 -10.77 45.05 34.00
C TYR A 512 -10.32 45.93 35.15
N SER A 513 -9.59 47.00 34.85
CA SER A 513 -9.07 47.93 35.86
C SER A 513 -10.02 49.08 36.17
N VAL A 514 -11.07 49.27 35.37
CA VAL A 514 -12.01 50.39 35.48
C VAL A 514 -13.43 49.87 35.24
N ASN A 515 -14.40 50.38 35.99
CA ASN A 515 -15.81 50.09 35.77
C ASN A 515 -16.28 50.76 34.47
N GLY A 516 -17.12 50.08 33.72
CA GLY A 516 -17.60 50.61 32.46
C GLY A 516 -18.20 49.58 31.53
N TYR A 517 -18.60 50.10 30.38
CA TYR A 517 -19.13 49.30 29.27
C TYR A 517 -18.01 48.96 28.29
N TYR A 518 -17.82 47.68 28.03
CA TYR A 518 -16.81 47.17 27.10
C TYR A 518 -17.45 46.27 26.05
N VAL A 519 -16.88 46.27 24.84
CA VAL A 519 -17.27 45.35 23.77
C VAL A 519 -16.11 44.40 23.54
N ILE A 520 -16.29 43.15 23.92
CA ILE A 520 -15.32 42.09 23.63
C ILE A 520 -15.51 41.68 22.19
N ARG A 521 -14.45 41.72 21.39
CA ARG A 521 -14.45 41.28 20.00
C ARG A 521 -13.49 40.11 19.82
N VAL A 522 -14.00 38.98 19.34
CA VAL A 522 -13.14 37.85 18.97
C VAL A 522 -13.12 37.69 17.46
N THR A 523 -11.93 37.80 16.87
CA THR A 523 -11.71 37.78 15.42
C THR A 523 -10.88 36.58 15.00
N GLN A 524 -11.41 35.77 14.09
CA GLN A 524 -10.70 34.68 13.43
C GLN A 524 -9.65 35.25 12.46
N LYS A 525 -8.52 34.56 12.25
CA LYS A 525 -7.37 35.00 11.41
C LYS A 525 -7.70 35.28 9.92
N GLY A 526 -8.91 35.01 9.46
CA GLY A 526 -9.45 35.36 8.14
C GLY A 526 -10.44 36.53 8.16
N GLY A 527 -10.82 37.03 9.34
CA GLY A 527 -11.60 38.26 9.52
C GLY A 527 -13.01 38.07 10.08
N ALA A 528 -13.55 36.83 10.10
CA ALA A 528 -14.84 36.54 10.73
C ALA A 528 -14.78 36.85 12.23
N TYR A 529 -15.79 37.51 12.77
CA TYR A 529 -15.77 37.95 14.16
C TYR A 529 -17.14 37.89 14.82
N THR A 530 -17.12 37.85 16.15
CA THR A 530 -18.29 38.01 17.03
C THR A 530 -17.96 39.05 18.07
N GLU A 531 -18.96 39.86 18.43
CA GLU A 531 -18.85 40.88 19.47
C GLU A 531 -19.88 40.56 20.56
N VAL A 532 -19.49 40.76 21.82
CA VAL A 532 -20.40 40.64 22.96
C VAL A 532 -20.14 41.79 23.94
N PRO A 533 -21.17 42.53 24.35
CA PRO A 533 -21.01 43.57 25.35
C PRO A 533 -20.87 42.96 26.76
N VAL A 534 -20.05 43.60 27.59
CA VAL A 534 -19.95 43.32 29.02
C VAL A 534 -20.02 44.61 29.80
N ILE A 535 -20.64 44.57 30.97
CA ILE A 535 -20.73 45.70 31.90
C ILE A 535 -19.94 45.31 33.13
N ILE A 536 -18.89 46.08 33.41
CA ILE A 536 -18.09 45.93 34.61
C ILE A 536 -18.59 46.92 35.64
N ASP A 537 -19.16 46.39 36.71
CA ASP A 537 -19.62 47.14 37.87
C ASP A 537 -19.03 46.49 39.12
N ASP A 538 -18.45 47.33 39.99
CA ASP A 538 -17.83 46.92 41.26
C ASP A 538 -18.77 47.23 42.44
N ASP A 539 -20.01 47.63 42.16
CA ASP A 539 -21.01 47.88 43.19
C ASP A 539 -21.46 46.55 43.82
N GLU A 540 -20.74 46.12 44.86
CA GLU A 540 -21.24 45.19 45.87
C GLU A 540 -22.46 45.83 46.56
N TRP A 541 -23.66 45.33 46.26
CA TRP A 541 -24.87 45.62 47.04
C TRP A 541 -25.01 44.66 48.22
#